data_AF-A0A9P7VYY8-F1
#
_entry.id   AF-A0A9P7VYY8-F1
#
_cell.length_a   1.000
_cell.length_b   1.000
_cell.length_c   1.000
_cell.angle_alpha   90.00
_cell.angle_beta   90.00
_cell.angle_gamma   90.00
#
_symmetry.space_group_name_H-M   'P 1'
#
loop_
_entity.id
_entity.type
_entity.pdbx_description
1 polymer ?
#
loop_
_entity_poly.entity_id
_entity_poly.type
_entity_poly.pdbx_seq_one_letter_code
_entity_poly.pdbx_strand_id
1 'polypeptide(L)'
;MASEPVMPSLSPRSLSGCRPGLLDPSQPQRLLRYSTSQISFASFNPRTATAQADLPDFRKLSLQEELYNAKRVVIETSASGESFWRFVPRAHLDEGVLDEGTWPRLVNLCGELVELSQDQWDIYKLDTFYECRVCPPPAYTIISIAPSKPPPPSHLPNCKRHLSPSFDFDNAAPSSNYPKTADDALISEEEDEVEDMIIDDEPAPPPRRAKSAVPRREEMLKKRNERRDRNSQREEKLSSPLQSPFNFTGYGPTPSTPTPKVKRKVHNVFESLKTPPDPDYSEFSEEARRQTATYEHVSWTKRNRTVSPAEARRHLDHNRTTRQKRKAEKIRAQMRQHNQRWQSELMPDIYDELARMPASSSPERHFFPETVEEEPEDVQHNFYEERDDRAEREASIAASRAKLADLEADRPLWEAAASARQLREQAEAEAHQAKVEARRQTEESRVAEQRAEKARKREADACAREDAARREREATEQLEHAWQQREARWNTGYWTPARAIARYKEYSELFDVTKFAADPLEFRKVPWPILKRPSKLSTEDVDWANVEEFFAEAKKTMRLAEFREFVEKSHRRFHPDRWRSRGALNSVVDEVAKSYMEVAANTVAQALTPLWREVKR
;
A
#
# COMPACT_ATOMS: atom_id res chain seq x y z
N MET A 1 -64.51 42.57 -0.26
CA MET A 1 -63.58 41.85 0.65
C MET A 1 -63.58 40.40 0.22
N ALA A 2 -62.58 40.01 -0.58
CA ALA A 2 -62.42 38.63 -1.03
C ALA A 2 -61.69 37.88 0.10
N SER A 3 -62.36 36.91 0.69
CA SER A 3 -61.80 35.99 1.68
C SER A 3 -60.64 35.23 1.04
N GLU A 4 -59.42 35.50 1.50
CA GLU A 4 -58.23 34.74 1.11
C GLU A 4 -58.48 33.25 1.36
N PRO A 5 -58.20 32.37 0.37
CA PRO A 5 -58.36 30.95 0.56
C PRO A 5 -57.41 30.52 1.68
N VAL A 6 -58.00 30.09 2.80
CA VAL A 6 -57.29 29.46 3.91
C VAL A 6 -56.60 28.22 3.33
N MET A 7 -55.32 28.36 3.00
CA MET A 7 -54.48 27.25 2.59
C MET A 7 -54.43 26.31 3.80
N PRO A 8 -54.92 25.06 3.69
CA PRO A 8 -54.85 24.13 4.78
C PRO A 8 -53.38 24.01 5.18
N SER A 9 -53.09 24.27 6.45
CA SER A 9 -51.77 24.03 7.03
C SER A 9 -51.52 22.53 6.95
N LEU A 10 -50.90 22.09 5.86
CA LEU A 10 -50.50 20.71 5.65
C LEU A 10 -49.32 20.45 6.59
N SER A 11 -49.64 20.11 7.83
CA SER A 11 -48.66 19.50 8.72
C SER A 11 -48.09 18.28 8.00
N PRO A 12 -46.76 18.19 7.83
CA PRO A 12 -46.15 17.08 7.11
C PRO A 12 -46.57 15.77 7.77
N ARG A 13 -46.89 14.78 6.95
CA ARG A 13 -47.27 13.45 7.44
C ARG A 13 -46.09 12.86 8.22
N SER A 14 -46.38 12.29 9.39
CA SER A 14 -45.34 11.64 10.21
C SER A 14 -45.44 10.11 10.08
N LEU A 15 -44.34 9.45 9.74
CA LEU A 15 -44.24 7.99 9.66
C LEU A 15 -43.21 7.48 10.68
N SER A 16 -43.69 6.61 11.56
CA SER A 16 -42.88 6.04 12.65
C SER A 16 -43.09 4.53 12.80
N GLY A 17 -42.11 3.86 13.44
CA GLY A 17 -42.14 2.44 13.77
C GLY A 17 -41.44 1.53 12.75
N CYS A 18 -41.53 0.22 12.97
CA CYS A 18 -40.79 -0.80 12.19
C CYS A 18 -41.64 -1.49 11.11
N ARG A 19 -42.86 -1.04 10.82
CA ARG A 19 -43.74 -1.71 9.85
C ARG A 19 -43.41 -1.25 8.42
N PRO A 20 -43.00 -2.14 7.50
CA PRO A 20 -42.83 -1.78 6.10
C PRO A 20 -44.18 -1.54 5.42
N GLY A 21 -44.17 -0.72 4.37
CA GLY A 21 -45.31 -0.47 3.48
C GLY A 21 -46.38 0.48 3.99
N LEU A 22 -46.02 1.46 4.84
CA LEU A 22 -46.94 2.51 5.29
C LEU A 22 -47.36 3.49 4.18
N LEU A 23 -46.49 3.70 3.18
CA LEU A 23 -46.79 4.48 1.97
C LEU A 23 -46.85 3.62 0.70
N ASP A 24 -45.97 2.62 0.59
CA ASP A 24 -45.96 1.69 -0.54
C ASP A 24 -46.40 0.28 -0.07
N PRO A 25 -47.65 -0.11 -0.30
CA PRO A 25 -48.17 -1.42 0.09
C PRO A 25 -47.40 -2.61 -0.50
N SER A 26 -46.63 -2.41 -1.57
CA SER A 26 -45.83 -3.48 -2.21
C SER A 26 -44.44 -3.67 -1.58
N GLN A 27 -43.96 -2.71 -0.78
CA GLN A 27 -42.66 -2.77 -0.10
C GLN A 27 -42.45 -4.04 0.76
N PRO A 28 -43.43 -4.53 1.54
CA PRO A 28 -43.25 -5.75 2.33
C PRO A 28 -42.90 -6.97 1.48
N GLN A 29 -43.44 -7.08 0.26
CA GLN A 29 -43.19 -8.22 -0.64
C GLN A 29 -41.77 -8.20 -1.22
N ARG A 30 -41.18 -7.00 -1.39
CA ARG A 30 -39.80 -6.85 -1.87
C ARG A 30 -38.77 -6.99 -0.75
N LEU A 31 -39.12 -6.55 0.45
CA LEU A 31 -38.18 -6.43 1.57
C LEU A 31 -38.13 -7.70 2.43
N LEU A 32 -39.27 -8.31 2.75
CA LEU A 32 -39.36 -9.44 3.66
C LEU A 32 -39.14 -10.77 2.92
N ARG A 33 -38.52 -11.74 3.60
CA ARG A 33 -38.38 -13.11 3.06
C ARG A 33 -39.70 -13.86 3.10
N TYR A 34 -40.50 -13.63 4.14
CA TYR A 34 -41.83 -14.20 4.31
C TYR A 34 -42.86 -13.08 4.51
N SER A 35 -44.05 -13.23 3.93
CA SER A 35 -45.12 -12.24 3.99
C SER A 35 -45.63 -11.96 5.41
N THR A 36 -45.40 -12.88 6.34
CA THR A 36 -45.81 -12.78 7.76
C THR A 36 -44.66 -12.39 8.69
N SER A 37 -43.45 -12.18 8.16
CA SER A 37 -42.30 -11.75 8.97
C SER A 37 -42.49 -10.34 9.53
N GLN A 38 -41.90 -10.10 10.69
CA GLN A 38 -41.76 -8.77 11.28
C GLN A 38 -40.29 -8.36 11.28
N ILE A 39 -40.01 -7.07 11.12
CA ILE A 39 -38.66 -6.54 11.21
C ILE A 39 -38.51 -5.69 12.47
N SER A 40 -37.35 -5.78 13.08
CA SER A 40 -36.92 -4.94 14.21
C SER A 40 -35.50 -4.44 13.93
N PHE A 41 -35.13 -3.31 14.53
CA PHE A 41 -33.80 -2.73 14.35
C PHE A 41 -33.01 -2.76 15.65
N ALA A 42 -31.71 -3.04 15.54
CA ALA A 42 -30.78 -3.02 16.65
C ALA A 42 -29.46 -2.35 16.26
N SER A 43 -28.71 -1.87 17.25
CA SER A 43 -27.36 -1.36 17.07
C SER A 43 -26.33 -2.45 17.33
N PHE A 44 -25.58 -2.83 16.30
CA PHE A 44 -24.44 -3.73 16.40
C PHE A 44 -23.17 -2.93 16.73
N ASN A 45 -22.60 -3.19 17.90
CA ASN A 45 -21.30 -2.66 18.28
C ASN A 45 -20.25 -3.79 18.19
N PRO A 46 -19.23 -3.69 17.32
CA PRO A 46 -18.19 -4.72 17.21
C PRO A 46 -17.47 -5.02 18.54
N ARG A 47 -17.40 -4.02 19.43
CA ARG A 47 -16.75 -4.16 20.75
C ARG A 47 -17.54 -5.04 21.70
N THR A 48 -18.87 -5.02 21.65
CA THR A 48 -19.70 -5.89 22.50
C THR A 48 -19.75 -7.31 21.96
N ALA A 49 -19.57 -7.49 20.64
CA ALA A 49 -19.57 -8.81 20.01
C ALA A 49 -18.24 -9.58 20.20
N THR A 50 -17.12 -8.89 20.40
CA THR A 50 -15.80 -9.51 20.55
C THR A 50 -15.50 -9.76 22.03
N ALA A 51 -15.96 -10.89 22.58
CA ALA A 51 -15.81 -11.23 24.00
C ALA A 51 -14.38 -11.64 24.43
N GLN A 52 -13.38 -11.54 23.55
CA GLN A 52 -11.99 -11.91 23.88
C GLN A 52 -11.23 -10.73 24.49
N ALA A 53 -11.00 -10.81 25.80
CA ALA A 53 -10.24 -9.84 26.59
C ALA A 53 -8.74 -9.72 26.17
N ASP A 54 -8.21 -10.69 25.42
CA ASP A 54 -6.77 -10.79 25.13
C ASP A 54 -6.36 -10.31 23.74
N LEU A 55 -7.27 -9.76 22.93
CA LEU A 55 -6.88 -9.21 21.63
C LEU A 55 -6.18 -7.86 21.80
N PRO A 56 -4.98 -7.67 21.20
CA PRO A 56 -4.21 -6.45 21.33
C PRO A 56 -5.00 -5.24 20.87
N ASP A 57 -4.97 -4.19 21.68
CA ASP A 57 -5.72 -2.95 21.55
C ASP A 57 -5.71 -2.39 20.10
N PHE A 58 -6.78 -2.66 19.36
CA PHE A 58 -6.96 -2.22 17.97
C PHE A 58 -6.93 -0.69 17.83
N ARG A 59 -6.99 0.08 18.94
CA ARG A 59 -6.85 1.55 18.93
C ARG A 59 -5.48 2.02 18.44
N LYS A 60 -4.43 1.17 18.50
CA LYS A 60 -3.10 1.52 17.96
C LYS A 60 -2.97 1.29 16.46
N LEU A 61 -3.91 0.56 15.86
CA LEU A 61 -4.06 0.51 14.42
C LEU A 61 -4.97 1.67 14.06
N SER A 62 -4.36 2.76 13.58
CA SER A 62 -4.98 3.96 12.99
C SER A 62 -5.79 3.62 11.70
N LEU A 63 -6.54 2.52 11.70
CA LEU A 63 -7.50 2.15 10.69
C LEU A 63 -8.80 2.89 11.03
N GLN A 64 -9.06 3.94 10.27
CA GLN A 64 -10.29 4.72 10.12
C GLN A 64 -11.34 4.54 11.23
N GLU A 65 -11.52 5.62 12.00
CA GLU A 65 -12.52 5.81 13.06
C GLU A 65 -13.93 5.33 12.68
N GLU A 66 -14.26 5.32 11.38
CA GLU A 66 -15.50 4.76 10.82
C GLU A 66 -15.78 3.28 11.11
N LEU A 67 -14.76 2.46 11.42
CA LEU A 67 -14.95 1.03 11.74
C LEU A 67 -15.54 0.82 13.14
N TYR A 68 -15.52 1.84 14.01
CA TYR A 68 -15.96 1.73 15.40
C TYR A 68 -17.35 2.30 15.67
N ASN A 69 -17.98 2.95 14.70
CA ASN A 69 -19.33 3.44 14.86
C ASN A 69 -20.32 2.27 14.90
N ALA A 70 -21.26 2.30 15.85
CA ALA A 70 -22.28 1.28 15.96
C ALA A 70 -23.05 1.19 14.65
N LYS A 71 -23.08 -0.01 14.04
CA LYS A 71 -23.77 -0.24 12.77
C LYS A 71 -25.20 -0.67 13.06
N ARG A 72 -26.17 -0.14 12.32
CA ARG A 72 -27.56 -0.60 12.42
C ARG A 72 -27.70 -1.96 11.73
N VAL A 73 -28.38 -2.89 12.40
CA VAL A 73 -28.78 -4.18 11.84
C VAL A 73 -30.29 -4.29 11.88
N VAL A 74 -30.85 -4.93 10.86
CA VAL A 74 -32.25 -5.33 10.84
C VAL A 74 -32.34 -6.81 11.20
N ILE A 75 -33.27 -7.14 12.08
CA ILE A 75 -33.59 -8.50 12.50
C ILE A 75 -35.00 -8.80 12.00
N GLU A 76 -35.11 -9.71 11.05
CA GLU A 76 -36.37 -10.24 10.54
C GLU A 76 -36.75 -11.50 11.33
N THR A 77 -37.88 -11.46 12.03
CA THR A 77 -38.43 -12.59 12.79
C THR A 77 -39.63 -13.14 12.04
N SER A 78 -39.56 -14.40 11.62
CA SER A 78 -40.66 -15.10 10.98
C SER A 78 -41.77 -15.44 11.99
N ALA A 79 -42.97 -15.77 11.50
CA ALA A 79 -44.06 -16.22 12.36
C ALA A 79 -43.76 -17.55 13.10
N SER A 80 -42.77 -18.33 12.64
CA SER A 80 -42.28 -19.54 13.33
C SER A 80 -41.28 -19.23 14.46
N GLY A 81 -40.85 -17.97 14.60
CA GLY A 81 -39.85 -17.53 15.59
C GLY A 81 -38.40 -17.60 15.11
N GLU A 82 -38.16 -18.04 13.87
CA GLU A 82 -36.82 -17.99 13.27
C GLU A 82 -36.41 -16.53 13.04
N SER A 83 -35.14 -16.22 13.32
CA SER A 83 -34.63 -14.86 13.21
C SER A 83 -33.45 -14.80 12.24
N PHE A 84 -33.57 -13.94 11.23
CA PHE A 84 -32.52 -13.63 10.28
C PHE A 84 -32.08 -12.20 10.50
N TRP A 85 -30.81 -11.88 10.31
CA TRP A 85 -30.33 -10.51 10.44
C TRP A 85 -29.44 -10.11 9.26
N ARG A 86 -29.44 -8.83 8.94
CA ARG A 86 -28.54 -8.22 7.94
C ARG A 86 -28.20 -6.79 8.35
N PHE A 87 -27.08 -6.27 7.85
CA PHE A 87 -26.72 -4.87 8.05
C PHE A 87 -27.63 -3.96 7.23
N VAL A 88 -28.03 -2.83 7.81
CA VAL A 88 -28.71 -1.78 7.07
C VAL A 88 -27.69 -1.07 6.18
N PRO A 89 -27.91 -0.96 4.85
CA PRO A 89 -27.02 -0.22 3.96
C PRO A 89 -26.84 1.24 4.41
N ARG A 90 -25.68 1.83 4.10
CA ARG A 90 -25.47 3.27 4.27
C ARG A 90 -26.25 4.01 3.17
N ALA A 91 -26.81 5.17 3.52
CA ALA A 91 -27.35 6.08 2.51
C ALA A 91 -26.21 6.64 1.64
N HIS A 92 -26.57 7.12 0.44
CA HIS A 92 -25.67 7.94 -0.35
C HIS A 92 -25.54 9.31 0.30
N LEU A 93 -24.34 9.69 0.74
CA LEU A 93 -24.05 11.01 1.29
C LEU A 93 -23.57 11.92 0.16
N ASP A 94 -24.21 13.07 -0.03
CA ASP A 94 -23.75 14.08 -0.99
C ASP A 94 -22.45 14.75 -0.51
N GLU A 95 -21.77 15.45 -1.43
CA GLU A 95 -20.51 16.15 -1.12
C GLU A 95 -20.71 17.15 0.03
N GLY A 96 -19.85 17.06 1.06
CA GLY A 96 -19.91 17.89 2.26
C GLY A 96 -20.75 17.32 3.41
N VAL A 97 -21.40 16.17 3.24
CA VAL A 97 -22.16 15.49 4.30
C VAL A 97 -21.28 14.44 4.99
N LEU A 98 -21.08 14.58 6.30
CA LEU A 98 -20.22 13.69 7.09
C LEU A 98 -20.96 12.44 7.59
N ASP A 99 -22.25 12.57 7.92
CA ASP A 99 -23.09 11.50 8.45
C ASP A 99 -24.57 11.67 8.06
N GLU A 100 -25.41 10.69 8.41
CA GLU A 100 -26.85 10.73 8.12
C GLU A 100 -27.65 11.71 9.02
N GLY A 101 -27.00 12.32 10.02
CA GLY A 101 -27.61 13.22 10.99
C GLY A 101 -28.45 12.54 12.09
N THR A 102 -29.24 13.35 12.79
CA THR A 102 -30.19 12.90 13.82
C THR A 102 -31.59 12.65 13.23
N TRP A 103 -32.36 11.80 13.90
CA TRP A 103 -33.72 11.40 13.53
C TRP A 103 -34.67 11.57 14.73
N PRO A 104 -35.98 11.88 14.53
CA PRO A 104 -36.70 12.00 13.26
C PRO A 104 -36.35 13.29 12.50
N ARG A 105 -36.60 13.30 11.17
CA ARG A 105 -36.35 14.48 10.32
C ARG A 105 -37.30 14.52 9.13
N LEU A 106 -37.44 15.70 8.54
CA LEU A 106 -38.17 15.91 7.28
C LEU A 106 -37.36 15.36 6.10
N VAL A 107 -38.01 14.50 5.32
CA VAL A 107 -37.47 13.81 4.15
C VAL A 107 -38.42 14.03 2.98
N ASN A 108 -37.87 14.36 1.81
CA ASN A 108 -38.63 14.41 0.57
C ASN A 108 -38.73 13.00 0.00
N LEU A 109 -39.87 12.34 0.22
CA LEU A 109 -40.15 10.99 -0.23
C LEU A 109 -40.98 11.06 -1.51
N CYS A 110 -40.34 10.77 -2.63
CA CYS A 110 -40.93 10.80 -3.98
C CYS A 110 -41.70 12.10 -4.32
N GLY A 111 -41.27 13.25 -3.79
CA GLY A 111 -41.89 14.55 -4.02
C GLY A 111 -42.77 15.06 -2.87
N GLU A 112 -43.06 14.23 -1.86
CA GLU A 112 -43.84 14.60 -0.67
C GLU A 112 -42.93 14.80 0.54
N LEU A 113 -43.14 15.88 1.30
CA LEU A 113 -42.36 16.13 2.52
C LEU A 113 -42.99 15.39 3.70
N VAL A 114 -42.26 14.40 4.22
CA VAL A 114 -42.72 13.49 5.27
C VAL A 114 -41.72 13.50 6.41
N GLU A 115 -42.21 13.57 7.65
CA GLU A 115 -41.37 13.38 8.83
C GLU A 115 -41.16 11.89 9.07
N LEU A 116 -39.93 11.41 8.93
CA LEU A 116 -39.58 10.00 9.08
C LEU A 116 -38.83 9.76 10.38
N SER A 117 -39.19 8.69 11.08
CA SER A 117 -38.34 8.08 12.13
C SER A 117 -37.12 7.36 11.54
N GLN A 118 -36.10 7.10 12.35
CA GLN A 118 -34.91 6.36 11.93
C GLN A 118 -35.23 4.95 11.42
N ASP A 119 -36.18 4.26 12.05
CA ASP A 119 -36.59 2.91 11.65
C ASP A 119 -37.24 2.93 10.26
N GLN A 120 -38.13 3.90 10.00
CA GLN A 120 -38.73 4.05 8.67
C GLN A 120 -37.68 4.41 7.60
N TRP A 121 -36.72 5.28 7.90
CA TRP A 121 -35.60 5.55 7.00
C TRP A 121 -34.79 4.29 6.67
N ASP A 122 -34.47 3.49 7.68
CA ASP A 122 -33.72 2.25 7.50
C ASP A 122 -34.52 1.20 6.70
N ILE A 123 -35.86 1.17 6.80
CA ILE A 123 -36.73 0.35 5.94
C ILE A 123 -36.56 0.72 4.47
N TYR A 124 -36.58 2.02 4.13
CA TYR A 124 -36.39 2.47 2.75
C TYR A 124 -34.98 2.16 2.22
N LYS A 125 -33.94 2.25 3.05
CA LYS A 125 -32.57 1.86 2.66
C LYS A 125 -32.40 0.37 2.36
N LEU A 126 -33.24 -0.49 2.94
CA LEU A 126 -33.21 -1.93 2.71
C LEU A 126 -33.86 -2.35 1.38
N ASP A 127 -34.72 -1.51 0.82
CA ASP A 127 -35.43 -1.80 -0.42
C ASP A 127 -34.67 -1.20 -1.61
N THR A 128 -34.10 -2.08 -2.44
CA THR A 128 -33.32 -1.68 -3.63
C THR A 128 -34.12 -0.93 -4.68
N PHE A 129 -35.46 -0.91 -4.56
CA PHE A 129 -36.33 -0.10 -5.41
C PHE A 129 -36.20 1.40 -5.12
N TYR A 130 -35.70 1.79 -3.94
CA TYR A 130 -35.51 3.18 -3.55
C TYR A 130 -34.03 3.54 -3.45
N GLU A 131 -33.72 4.78 -3.80
CA GLU A 131 -32.43 5.40 -3.60
C GLU A 131 -32.56 6.44 -2.48
N CYS A 132 -31.80 6.25 -1.40
CA CYS A 132 -31.80 7.13 -0.24
C CYS A 132 -30.56 8.02 -0.26
N ARG A 133 -30.74 9.34 -0.40
CA ARG A 133 -29.66 10.32 -0.48
C ARG A 133 -29.76 11.37 0.61
N VAL A 134 -28.65 11.62 1.31
CA VAL A 134 -28.54 12.65 2.34
C VAL A 134 -27.87 13.89 1.75
N CYS A 135 -28.65 14.95 1.58
CA CYS A 135 -28.19 16.24 1.07
C CYS A 135 -27.73 17.17 2.22
N PRO A 136 -26.78 18.10 1.96
CA PRO A 136 -26.39 19.10 2.94
C PRO A 136 -27.50 20.14 3.15
N PRO A 137 -27.67 20.69 4.36
CA PRO A 137 -28.59 21.80 4.62
C PRO A 137 -28.30 22.98 3.67
N PRO A 138 -29.32 23.66 3.12
CA PRO A 138 -30.74 23.62 3.51
C PRO A 138 -31.58 22.56 2.77
N ALA A 139 -30.99 21.73 1.91
CA ALA A 139 -31.73 20.72 1.18
C ALA A 139 -32.20 19.58 2.11
N TYR A 140 -33.44 19.13 1.92
CA TYR A 140 -33.96 17.95 2.61
C TYR A 140 -33.30 16.67 2.07
N THR A 141 -33.16 15.63 2.88
CA THR A 141 -32.77 14.32 2.32
C THR A 141 -33.91 13.74 1.51
N ILE A 142 -33.55 12.91 0.54
CA ILE A 142 -34.42 12.51 -0.55
C ILE A 142 -34.50 10.98 -0.58
N ILE A 143 -35.71 10.46 -0.71
CA ILE A 143 -35.98 9.07 -1.10
C ILE A 143 -36.62 9.13 -2.48
N SER A 144 -35.87 8.72 -3.51
CA SER A 144 -36.37 8.64 -4.88
C SER A 144 -36.49 7.18 -5.30
N ILE A 145 -37.30 6.92 -6.33
CA ILE A 145 -37.30 5.60 -6.97
C ILE A 145 -35.95 5.42 -7.64
N ALA A 146 -35.25 4.33 -7.33
CA ALA A 146 -33.95 4.04 -7.92
C ALA A 146 -34.11 3.92 -9.44
N PRO A 147 -33.24 4.54 -10.25
CA PRO A 147 -33.26 4.34 -11.68
C PRO A 147 -33.10 2.84 -11.96
N SER A 148 -33.93 2.28 -12.84
CA SER A 148 -33.82 0.86 -13.21
C SER A 148 -32.39 0.61 -13.66
N LYS A 149 -31.62 -0.15 -12.87
CA LYS A 149 -30.23 -0.45 -13.21
C LYS A 149 -30.26 -1.07 -14.61
N PRO A 150 -29.57 -0.50 -15.61
CA PRO A 150 -29.57 -1.08 -16.94
C PRO A 150 -29.17 -2.55 -16.78
N PRO A 151 -29.88 -3.49 -17.45
CA PRO A 151 -29.55 -4.90 -17.35
C PRO A 151 -28.04 -5.02 -17.58
N PRO A 152 -27.30 -5.76 -16.73
CA PRO A 152 -25.86 -5.91 -16.90
C PRO A 152 -25.64 -6.30 -18.35
N PRO A 153 -24.71 -5.64 -19.07
CA PRO A 153 -24.56 -5.83 -20.50
C PRO A 153 -24.49 -7.33 -20.73
N SER A 154 -25.51 -7.88 -21.37
CA SER A 154 -25.59 -9.31 -21.63
C SER A 154 -24.31 -9.65 -22.36
N HIS A 155 -23.40 -10.36 -21.68
CA HIS A 155 -22.19 -10.88 -22.29
C HIS A 155 -22.67 -11.89 -23.33
N LEU A 156 -22.98 -11.39 -24.53
CA LEU A 156 -23.29 -12.21 -25.68
C LEU A 156 -22.09 -13.14 -25.85
N PRO A 157 -22.31 -14.47 -25.93
CA PRO A 157 -21.24 -15.40 -26.21
C PRO A 157 -20.63 -14.98 -27.55
N ASN A 158 -19.33 -14.72 -27.53
CA ASN A 158 -18.54 -14.35 -28.69
C ASN A 158 -18.43 -15.57 -29.62
N CYS A 159 -19.54 -15.96 -30.26
CA CYS A 159 -19.59 -16.96 -31.32
C CYS A 159 -19.09 -16.30 -32.61
N LYS A 160 -17.77 -16.33 -32.81
CA LYS A 160 -17.18 -16.24 -34.14
C LYS A 160 -17.63 -17.46 -34.95
N ARG A 161 -18.66 -17.26 -35.78
CA ARG A 161 -18.99 -18.14 -36.90
C ARG A 161 -17.82 -18.15 -37.88
N HIS A 162 -17.07 -19.25 -37.92
CA HIS A 162 -16.44 -19.67 -39.16
C HIS A 162 -17.49 -20.45 -39.96
N LEU A 163 -17.93 -19.85 -41.06
CA LEU A 163 -18.65 -20.52 -42.13
C LEU A 163 -17.65 -21.40 -42.87
N SER A 164 -17.86 -22.71 -42.85
CA SER A 164 -17.25 -23.63 -43.82
C SER A 164 -18.22 -23.81 -44.99
N PRO A 165 -17.78 -23.68 -46.25
CA PRO A 165 -18.58 -24.09 -47.39
C PRO A 165 -18.52 -25.61 -47.56
N SER A 166 -19.68 -26.17 -47.89
CA SER A 166 -19.92 -27.52 -48.38
C SER A 166 -19.09 -27.83 -49.63
N PHE A 167 -18.38 -28.96 -49.62
CA PHE A 167 -18.11 -29.74 -50.84
C PHE A 167 -18.14 -31.22 -50.50
N ASP A 168 -19.18 -31.88 -51.00
CA ASP A 168 -19.22 -33.32 -51.25
C ASP A 168 -18.14 -33.67 -52.27
N PHE A 169 -17.45 -34.80 -52.07
CA PHE A 169 -17.21 -35.78 -53.14
C PHE A 169 -16.73 -37.10 -52.54
N ASP A 170 -17.53 -38.13 -52.82
CA ASP A 170 -17.24 -39.55 -52.68
C ASP A 170 -16.11 -40.02 -53.61
N ASN A 171 -15.59 -41.21 -53.28
CA ASN A 171 -15.00 -42.23 -54.16
C ASN A 171 -13.55 -42.06 -54.66
N ALA A 172 -12.68 -42.93 -54.14
CA ALA A 172 -12.12 -44.09 -54.86
C ALA A 172 -10.63 -44.33 -54.53
N ALA A 173 -10.33 -45.51 -53.98
CA ALA A 173 -9.04 -46.18 -54.18
C ALA A 173 -9.06 -46.83 -55.58
N PRO A 174 -7.91 -47.02 -56.29
CA PRO A 174 -7.05 -48.18 -55.97
C PRO A 174 -5.56 -48.12 -56.41
N SER A 175 -4.78 -49.08 -55.89
CA SER A 175 -3.61 -49.74 -56.53
C SER A 175 -2.32 -48.88 -56.69
N SER A 176 -1.07 -49.34 -56.80
CA SER A 176 -0.40 -50.65 -56.79
C SER A 176 1.10 -50.38 -57.09
N ASN A 177 1.99 -51.21 -56.54
CA ASN A 177 3.38 -51.50 -56.94
C ASN A 177 4.58 -50.54 -56.62
N TYR A 178 5.52 -51.15 -55.88
CA TYR A 178 6.96 -50.90 -55.59
C TYR A 178 7.84 -50.45 -56.79
N PRO A 179 9.07 -49.87 -56.64
CA PRO A 179 10.14 -50.34 -55.72
C PRO A 179 11.09 -49.29 -55.07
N LYS A 180 11.92 -49.78 -54.14
CA LYS A 180 13.11 -49.14 -53.53
C LYS A 180 14.08 -48.61 -54.60
N THR A 181 14.63 -47.41 -54.42
CA THR A 181 15.99 -47.14 -53.89
C THR A 181 16.33 -45.64 -53.95
N ALA A 182 17.04 -45.19 -52.92
CA ALA A 182 18.12 -44.18 -52.88
C ALA A 182 17.97 -42.85 -53.63
N ASP A 183 18.20 -41.81 -52.84
CA ASP A 183 18.82 -40.54 -53.15
C ASP A 183 18.11 -39.55 -54.09
N ASP A 184 18.05 -38.34 -53.54
CA ASP A 184 18.33 -37.06 -54.18
C ASP A 184 17.13 -36.14 -54.50
N ALA A 185 17.31 -34.93 -53.97
CA ALA A 185 16.88 -33.64 -54.48
C ALA A 185 15.48 -33.03 -54.13
N LEU A 186 15.61 -31.86 -53.46
CA LEU A 186 14.83 -30.61 -53.57
C LEU A 186 13.73 -30.29 -52.53
N ILE A 187 14.17 -29.79 -51.38
CA ILE A 187 13.58 -28.64 -50.65
C ILE A 187 14.76 -27.69 -50.39
N SER A 188 15.11 -26.77 -51.31
CA SER A 188 14.75 -25.33 -51.29
C SER A 188 14.64 -24.80 -49.85
N GLU A 189 15.73 -24.39 -49.18
CA GLU A 189 16.50 -23.14 -49.40
C GLU A 189 15.57 -21.93 -49.20
N GLU A 190 15.61 -21.25 -48.06
CA GLU A 190 16.54 -20.12 -47.71
C GLU A 190 16.44 -19.89 -46.18
N GLU A 191 17.45 -20.11 -45.31
CA GLU A 191 18.70 -19.34 -45.03
C GLU A 191 18.41 -17.89 -44.56
N ASP A 192 18.96 -17.29 -43.50
CA ASP A 192 20.36 -17.15 -43.03
C ASP A 192 20.28 -16.54 -41.59
N GLU A 193 21.15 -16.72 -40.58
CA GLU A 193 22.60 -16.47 -40.55
C GLU A 193 23.13 -17.02 -39.18
N VAL A 194 23.90 -18.11 -39.22
CA VAL A 194 24.72 -18.62 -38.09
C VAL A 194 26.04 -19.10 -38.68
N GLU A 195 27.02 -18.21 -38.76
CA GLU A 195 28.37 -18.56 -39.18
C GLU A 195 29.14 -19.29 -38.06
N ASP A 196 29.48 -20.53 -38.40
CA ASP A 196 30.78 -21.21 -38.26
C ASP A 196 31.34 -21.56 -36.87
N MET A 197 31.12 -22.82 -36.50
CA MET A 197 32.10 -23.61 -35.75
C MET A 197 32.68 -24.72 -36.65
N ILE A 198 33.87 -24.48 -37.20
CA ILE A 198 34.76 -25.54 -37.67
C ILE A 198 35.67 -25.94 -36.50
N ILE A 199 35.73 -27.25 -36.26
CA ILE A 199 36.64 -27.92 -35.32
C ILE A 199 37.90 -28.27 -36.12
N ASP A 200 39.02 -27.62 -35.79
CA ASP A 200 40.37 -28.09 -36.15
C ASP A 200 41.15 -28.39 -34.86
N ASP A 201 41.79 -29.56 -34.85
CA ASP A 201 42.65 -30.10 -33.79
C ASP A 201 43.97 -29.30 -33.70
N GLU A 202 44.16 -28.47 -32.67
CA GLU A 202 45.46 -27.88 -32.27
C GLU A 202 45.52 -27.60 -30.74
N PRO A 203 46.72 -27.51 -30.13
CA PRO A 203 46.94 -27.78 -28.71
C PRO A 203 46.44 -26.68 -27.77
N ALA A 204 46.11 -27.12 -26.54
CA ALA A 204 45.39 -26.40 -25.50
C ALA A 204 45.78 -24.91 -25.30
N PRO A 205 44.82 -23.97 -25.34
CA PRO A 205 45.07 -22.56 -25.09
C PRO A 205 45.14 -22.24 -23.58
N PRO A 206 45.94 -21.23 -23.16
CA PRO A 206 46.07 -20.83 -21.77
C PRO A 206 44.77 -20.20 -21.23
N PRO A 207 44.55 -20.23 -19.89
CA PRO A 207 43.27 -19.88 -19.27
C PRO A 207 42.83 -18.45 -19.59
N ARG A 208 41.65 -18.33 -20.21
CA ARG A 208 41.02 -17.05 -20.58
C ARG A 208 40.75 -16.20 -19.32
N ARG A 209 41.43 -15.07 -19.22
CA ARG A 209 41.16 -14.00 -18.24
C ARG A 209 39.74 -13.45 -18.43
N ALA A 210 38.94 -13.52 -17.36
CA ALA A 210 37.59 -12.95 -17.28
C ALA A 210 37.60 -11.43 -17.49
N LYS A 211 37.23 -10.98 -18.70
CA LYS A 211 36.99 -9.57 -19.04
C LYS A 211 35.52 -9.20 -18.76
N SER A 212 35.10 -9.13 -17.49
CA SER A 212 33.86 -8.42 -17.11
C SER A 212 33.91 -7.72 -15.74
N ALA A 213 35.09 -7.63 -15.13
CA ALA A 213 35.27 -7.06 -13.78
C ALA A 213 35.45 -5.53 -13.74
N VAL A 214 35.51 -4.85 -14.90
CA VAL A 214 35.88 -3.42 -14.97
C VAL A 214 34.79 -2.49 -14.39
N PRO A 215 33.48 -2.63 -14.72
CA PRO A 215 32.46 -1.72 -14.19
C PRO A 215 32.31 -1.83 -12.66
N ARG A 216 32.49 -3.06 -12.14
CA ARG A 216 32.38 -3.35 -10.71
C ARG A 216 33.56 -2.78 -9.91
N ARG A 217 34.73 -2.63 -10.52
CA ARG A 217 35.92 -2.05 -9.88
C ARG A 217 35.78 -0.55 -9.71
N GLU A 218 35.19 0.12 -10.69
CA GLU A 218 34.96 1.57 -10.68
C GLU A 218 33.89 1.96 -9.64
N GLU A 219 32.79 1.20 -9.56
CA GLU A 219 31.77 1.40 -8.53
C GLU A 219 32.33 1.15 -7.10
N MET A 220 33.22 0.17 -6.96
CA MET A 220 33.87 -0.13 -5.68
C MET A 220 34.87 0.96 -5.27
N LEU A 221 35.61 1.53 -6.23
CA LEU A 221 36.49 2.68 -6.00
C LEU A 221 35.70 3.94 -5.63
N LYS A 222 34.57 4.20 -6.30
CA LYS A 222 33.67 5.32 -5.96
C LYS A 222 33.12 5.19 -4.54
N LYS A 223 32.65 4.00 -4.15
CA LYS A 223 32.22 3.71 -2.76
C LYS A 223 33.36 3.85 -1.73
N ARG A 224 34.60 3.55 -2.12
CA ARG A 224 35.78 3.69 -1.26
C ARG A 224 36.15 5.16 -1.07
N ASN A 225 36.10 5.98 -2.13
CA ASN A 225 36.34 7.42 -2.05
C ASN A 225 35.24 8.12 -1.23
N GLU A 226 33.95 7.80 -1.46
CA GLU A 226 32.86 8.35 -0.62
C GLU A 226 33.04 8.05 0.87
N ARG A 227 33.52 6.85 1.22
CA ARG A 227 33.84 6.53 2.63
C ARG A 227 35.02 7.33 3.15
N ARG A 228 36.03 7.58 2.31
CA ARG A 228 37.22 8.36 2.68
C ARG A 228 36.85 9.83 2.91
N ASP A 229 36.05 10.42 2.03
CA ASP A 229 35.58 11.80 2.15
C ASP A 229 34.68 11.99 3.38
N ARG A 230 33.79 11.02 3.64
CA ARG A 230 32.90 11.07 4.82
C ARG A 230 33.67 10.94 6.13
N ASN A 231 34.79 10.21 6.14
CA ASN A 231 35.69 10.15 7.28
C ASN A 231 36.52 11.43 7.41
N SER A 232 37.03 11.96 6.30
CA SER A 232 37.77 13.22 6.29
C SER A 232 36.92 14.39 6.81
N GLN A 233 35.65 14.48 6.41
CA GLN A 233 34.71 15.48 6.95
C GLN A 233 34.40 15.28 8.44
N ARG A 234 34.47 14.04 8.95
CA ARG A 234 34.32 13.77 10.39
C ARG A 234 35.57 14.16 11.15
N GLU A 235 36.74 13.87 10.61
CA GLU A 235 38.01 14.29 11.17
C GLU A 235 38.14 15.81 11.17
N GLU A 236 37.74 16.50 10.10
CA GLU A 236 37.73 17.97 10.01
C GLU A 236 36.78 18.61 11.04
N LYS A 237 35.63 17.98 11.29
CA LYS A 237 34.70 18.41 12.35
C LYS A 237 35.23 18.13 13.76
N LEU A 238 36.14 17.18 13.92
CA LEU A 238 36.75 16.83 15.19
C LEU A 238 38.08 17.55 15.43
N SER A 239 38.76 18.00 14.36
CA SER A 239 40.05 18.66 14.40
C SER A 239 39.96 20.18 14.39
N SER A 240 38.76 20.76 14.26
CA SER A 240 38.53 22.21 14.45
C SER A 240 38.76 22.58 15.94
N PRO A 241 39.88 23.23 16.29
CA PRO A 241 40.19 23.56 17.67
C PRO A 241 39.67 24.96 18.00
N LEU A 242 39.09 25.10 19.21
CA LEU A 242 38.78 26.38 19.91
C LEU A 242 37.56 27.12 19.33
N GLN A 243 36.60 27.67 20.08
CA GLN A 243 36.55 28.15 21.46
C GLN A 243 35.08 28.49 21.81
N SER A 244 34.63 28.19 23.02
CA SER A 244 34.00 29.19 23.91
C SER A 244 33.60 28.52 25.24
N PRO A 245 34.18 28.92 26.38
CA PRO A 245 33.87 28.36 27.68
C PRO A 245 32.60 29.01 28.24
N PHE A 246 31.49 28.28 28.20
CA PHE A 246 30.28 28.72 28.88
C PHE A 246 30.41 28.44 30.38
N ASN A 247 30.74 29.48 31.14
CA ASN A 247 30.79 29.50 32.59
C ASN A 247 29.39 29.29 33.18
N PHE A 248 29.22 28.26 34.00
CA PHE A 248 28.03 28.09 34.84
C PHE A 248 28.44 28.20 36.31
N THR A 249 28.45 29.42 36.82
CA THR A 249 28.53 29.74 38.26
C THR A 249 27.27 30.49 38.66
N GLY A 250 26.45 29.86 39.49
CA GLY A 250 25.24 30.44 40.08
C GLY A 250 24.68 29.52 41.16
N TYR A 251 24.73 29.98 42.40
CA TYR A 251 24.61 29.26 43.67
C TYR A 251 23.17 28.88 44.08
N GLY A 252 23.03 27.81 44.88
CA GLY A 252 21.86 27.52 45.73
C GLY A 252 22.01 26.22 46.54
N PRO A 253 21.63 26.15 47.84
CA PRO A 253 22.32 25.31 48.84
C PRO A 253 21.71 23.93 49.16
N THR A 254 22.58 23.10 49.75
CA THR A 254 22.53 21.80 50.49
C THR A 254 21.25 21.41 51.27
N PRO A 255 21.00 20.12 51.71
CA PRO A 255 22.03 19.23 52.28
C PRO A 255 21.94 17.68 52.15
N SER A 256 23.15 17.09 52.25
CA SER A 256 23.59 15.85 52.94
C SER A 256 22.82 14.52 52.78
N THR A 257 23.46 13.51 52.18
CA THR A 257 24.11 12.34 52.86
C THR A 257 24.71 11.33 51.84
N PRO A 258 25.63 10.42 52.23
CA PRO A 258 26.69 9.93 51.35
C PRO A 258 26.51 8.49 50.80
N THR A 259 27.47 8.12 49.95
CA THR A 259 27.99 6.77 49.61
C THR A 259 27.62 6.22 48.20
N PRO A 260 28.38 5.23 47.65
CA PRO A 260 29.26 5.53 46.53
C PRO A 260 28.91 4.75 45.24
N LYS A 261 29.37 5.31 44.12
CA LYS A 261 29.83 4.67 42.88
C LYS A 261 29.50 3.17 42.68
N VAL A 262 28.83 2.85 41.57
CA VAL A 262 29.45 2.29 40.35
C VAL A 262 28.31 1.86 39.40
N LYS A 263 28.21 2.53 38.25
CA LYS A 263 27.40 2.08 37.12
C LYS A 263 28.16 0.96 36.38
N ARG A 264 27.67 -0.28 36.46
CA ARG A 264 28.04 -1.36 35.52
C ARG A 264 26.89 -1.66 34.57
N LYS A 265 27.26 -1.80 33.30
CA LYS A 265 26.42 -2.20 32.17
C LYS A 265 25.67 -3.50 32.48
N VAL A 266 24.34 -3.47 32.39
CA VAL A 266 23.51 -4.67 32.41
C VAL A 266 23.65 -5.35 31.06
N HIS A 267 24.41 -6.44 31.03
CA HIS A 267 24.42 -7.42 29.96
C HIS A 267 23.29 -8.42 30.24
N ASN A 268 22.51 -8.75 29.21
CA ASN A 268 21.48 -9.79 29.24
C ASN A 268 22.01 -11.08 29.88
N VAL A 269 21.33 -11.52 30.94
CA VAL A 269 21.41 -12.86 31.53
C VAL A 269 19.98 -13.40 31.53
N PHE A 270 19.66 -14.23 30.54
CA PHE A 270 18.51 -15.13 30.61
C PHE A 270 18.87 -16.43 29.89
N GLU A 271 19.81 -17.16 30.49
CA GLU A 271 20.13 -18.52 30.13
C GLU A 271 20.71 -19.21 31.37
N SER A 272 19.81 -19.71 32.24
CA SER A 272 20.05 -20.83 33.19
C SER A 272 18.86 -20.97 34.14
N LEU A 273 17.87 -21.76 33.73
CA LEU A 273 17.02 -22.51 34.65
C LEU A 273 17.09 -23.97 34.20
N LYS A 274 18.18 -24.64 34.60
CA LYS A 274 18.19 -26.09 34.78
C LYS A 274 17.81 -26.33 36.23
N THR A 275 16.63 -26.90 36.44
CA THR A 275 16.23 -27.49 37.72
C THR A 275 17.14 -28.66 38.07
N PRO A 276 17.54 -28.83 39.34
CA PRO A 276 18.26 -30.00 39.80
C PRO A 276 17.31 -31.21 39.92
N PRO A 277 17.80 -32.45 39.73
CA PRO A 277 16.99 -33.64 39.95
C PRO A 277 16.83 -33.90 41.45
N ASP A 278 15.58 -34.08 41.84
CA ASP A 278 15.15 -34.51 43.16
C ASP A 278 15.55 -35.97 43.39
N PRO A 279 16.29 -36.32 44.46
CA PRO A 279 16.74 -37.67 44.72
C PRO A 279 15.82 -38.33 45.76
N ASP A 280 14.61 -38.74 45.36
CA ASP A 280 13.80 -39.72 46.11
C ASP A 280 12.52 -40.04 45.32
N TYR A 281 12.62 -40.97 44.37
CA TYR A 281 11.45 -41.78 44.00
C TYR A 281 11.90 -43.16 43.50
N SER A 282 11.85 -44.11 44.44
CA SER A 282 12.08 -45.53 44.28
C SER A 282 10.99 -46.21 43.45
N GLU A 283 11.43 -47.23 42.70
CA GLU A 283 10.74 -48.51 42.44
C GLU A 283 9.30 -48.47 41.92
N PHE A 284 9.10 -48.85 40.65
CA PHE A 284 8.54 -50.15 40.28
C PHE A 284 8.41 -50.27 38.75
N SER A 285 8.49 -51.52 38.28
CA SER A 285 8.20 -52.01 36.93
C SER A 285 9.38 -52.08 35.95
N GLU A 286 10.29 -53.01 36.24
CA GLU A 286 10.95 -53.83 35.23
C GLU A 286 9.91 -54.57 34.35
N GLU A 287 9.51 -54.03 33.19
CA GLU A 287 8.82 -54.87 32.19
C GLU A 287 8.75 -54.21 30.79
N ALA A 288 9.88 -53.84 30.17
CA ALA A 288 9.87 -53.45 28.74
C ALA A 288 11.22 -53.57 28.01
N ARG A 289 12.13 -54.45 28.46
CA ARG A 289 13.33 -54.79 27.67
C ARG A 289 12.97 -55.86 26.64
N ARG A 290 12.42 -55.46 25.50
CA ARG A 290 12.49 -56.14 24.18
C ARG A 290 11.70 -55.35 23.14
N GLN A 291 12.38 -54.43 22.46
CA GLN A 291 12.14 -54.10 21.06
C GLN A 291 13.27 -53.17 20.60
N THR A 292 14.36 -53.78 20.17
CA THR A 292 15.36 -53.16 19.30
C THR A 292 14.69 -52.87 17.95
N ALA A 293 13.97 -51.75 17.88
CA ALA A 293 13.51 -51.18 16.64
C ALA A 293 14.64 -50.33 16.06
N THR A 294 15.22 -50.84 14.99
CA THR A 294 16.15 -50.21 14.07
C THR A 294 15.70 -48.78 13.76
N TYR A 295 16.34 -47.80 14.40
CA TYR A 295 16.13 -46.39 14.09
C TYR A 295 16.85 -46.12 12.77
N GLU A 296 16.13 -46.26 11.65
CA GLU A 296 16.59 -45.73 10.38
C GLU A 296 16.83 -44.23 10.56
N HIS A 297 18.10 -43.89 10.54
CA HIS A 297 18.60 -42.53 10.60
C HIS A 297 18.14 -41.79 9.34
N VAL A 298 16.94 -41.23 9.37
CA VAL A 298 16.41 -40.31 8.35
C VAL A 298 17.37 -39.13 8.31
N SER A 299 18.30 -39.18 7.37
CA SER A 299 19.25 -38.12 7.12
C SER A 299 18.43 -36.88 6.79
N TRP A 300 18.43 -35.93 7.74
CA TRP A 300 17.92 -34.60 7.54
C TRP A 300 18.75 -34.00 6.41
N THR A 301 18.25 -34.15 5.18
CA THR A 301 18.81 -33.51 4.00
C THR A 301 18.71 -32.03 4.26
N LYS A 302 19.85 -31.46 4.67
CA LYS A 302 20.05 -30.03 4.87
C LYS A 302 19.60 -29.35 3.60
N ARG A 303 18.38 -28.79 3.61
CA ARG A 303 17.95 -27.84 2.59
C ARG A 303 19.00 -26.75 2.58
N ASN A 304 19.76 -26.66 1.49
CA ASN A 304 20.71 -25.57 1.27
C ASN A 304 19.98 -24.26 1.57
N ARG A 305 20.28 -23.66 2.73
CA ARG A 305 19.84 -22.29 3.04
C ARG A 305 20.54 -21.41 2.02
N THR A 306 19.83 -21.08 0.94
CA THR A 306 20.34 -20.29 -0.20
C THR A 306 20.64 -18.84 0.17
N VAL A 307 20.33 -18.42 1.40
CA VAL A 307 20.54 -17.03 1.83
C VAL A 307 21.23 -17.06 3.19
N SER A 308 22.44 -16.49 3.23
CA SER A 308 23.16 -16.34 4.50
C SER A 308 22.36 -15.45 5.45
N PRO A 309 22.36 -15.70 6.77
CA PRO A 309 21.69 -14.84 7.74
C PRO A 309 22.10 -13.36 7.65
N ALA A 310 23.32 -13.09 7.17
CA ALA A 310 23.82 -11.73 6.93
C ALA A 310 23.12 -11.05 5.74
N GLU A 311 22.81 -11.80 4.70
CA GLU A 311 22.10 -11.29 3.52
C GLU A 311 20.62 -11.03 3.81
N ALA A 312 19.97 -11.90 4.60
CA ALA A 312 18.64 -11.65 5.12
C ALA A 312 18.58 -10.37 5.98
N ARG A 313 19.60 -10.14 6.83
CA ARG A 313 19.73 -8.89 7.61
C ARG A 313 19.92 -7.67 6.72
N ARG A 314 20.79 -7.73 5.70
CA ARG A 314 20.99 -6.62 4.74
C ARG A 314 19.72 -6.29 3.98
N HIS A 315 18.94 -7.29 3.58
CA HIS A 315 17.66 -7.10 2.90
C HIS A 315 16.63 -6.42 3.83
N LEU A 316 16.56 -6.81 5.10
CA LEU A 316 15.70 -6.16 6.08
C LEU A 316 16.12 -4.71 6.37
N ASP A 317 17.41 -4.43 6.48
CA ASP A 317 17.93 -3.07 6.66
C ASP A 317 17.69 -2.20 5.42
N HIS A 318 17.82 -2.77 4.22
CA HIS A 318 17.45 -2.10 2.98
C HIS A 318 15.94 -1.76 2.93
N ASN A 319 15.09 -2.69 3.35
CA ASN A 319 13.64 -2.45 3.44
C ASN A 319 13.28 -1.42 4.52
N ARG A 320 14.01 -1.38 5.64
CA ARG A 320 13.82 -0.39 6.70
C ARG A 320 14.21 1.01 6.24
N THR A 321 15.35 1.14 5.57
CA THR A 321 15.84 2.43 5.04
C THR A 321 14.97 2.96 3.91
N THR A 322 14.48 2.10 3.01
CA THR A 322 13.53 2.51 1.94
C THR A 322 12.19 2.98 2.52
N ARG A 323 11.64 2.30 3.54
CA ARG A 323 10.43 2.75 4.26
C ARG A 323 10.64 4.10 4.95
N GLN A 324 11.77 4.31 5.63
CA GLN A 324 12.09 5.59 6.25
C GLN A 324 12.22 6.71 5.21
N LYS A 325 12.86 6.44 4.07
CA LYS A 325 12.98 7.41 2.97
C LYS A 325 11.62 7.80 2.40
N ARG A 326 10.72 6.83 2.14
CA ARG A 326 9.34 7.10 1.69
C ARG A 326 8.55 7.94 2.71
N LYS A 327 8.71 7.64 4.01
CA LYS A 327 8.07 8.43 5.08
C LYS A 327 8.59 9.87 5.11
N ALA A 328 9.91 10.06 5.04
CA ALA A 328 10.53 11.39 5.01
C ALA A 328 10.13 12.19 3.76
N GLU A 329 10.03 11.54 2.60
CA GLU A 329 9.56 12.17 1.37
C GLU A 329 8.09 12.60 1.46
N LYS A 330 7.22 11.77 2.05
CA LYS A 330 5.82 12.12 2.31
C LYS A 330 5.70 13.34 3.24
N ILE A 331 6.48 13.37 4.33
CA ILE A 331 6.51 14.52 5.27
C ILE A 331 7.01 15.79 4.55
N ARG A 332 8.07 15.69 3.75
CA ARG A 332 8.57 16.83 2.97
C ARG A 332 7.58 17.31 1.91
N ALA A 333 6.81 16.40 1.30
CA ALA A 333 5.74 16.75 0.36
C ALA A 333 4.59 17.46 1.07
N GLN A 334 4.15 16.96 2.23
CA GLN A 334 3.15 17.63 3.06
C GLN A 334 3.61 19.00 3.52
N MET A 335 4.86 19.15 3.98
CA MET A 335 5.42 20.46 4.33
C MET A 335 5.45 21.41 3.13
N ARG A 336 5.79 20.94 1.91
CA ARG A 336 5.73 21.78 0.72
C ARG A 336 4.30 22.20 0.39
N GLN A 337 3.33 21.29 0.48
CA GLN A 337 1.93 21.63 0.24
C GLN A 337 1.39 22.60 1.29
N HIS A 338 1.74 22.40 2.56
CA HIS A 338 1.41 23.32 3.64
C HIS A 338 2.06 24.69 3.43
N ASN A 339 3.34 24.73 3.03
CA ASN A 339 4.02 25.99 2.77
C ASN A 339 3.46 26.70 1.52
N GLN A 340 3.04 25.96 0.50
CA GLN A 340 2.33 26.51 -0.67
C GLN A 340 0.95 27.06 -0.29
N ARG A 341 0.17 26.34 0.54
CA ARG A 341 -1.10 26.84 1.08
C ARG A 341 -0.88 28.10 1.90
N TRP A 342 0.06 28.06 2.84
CA TRP A 342 0.44 29.21 3.65
C TRP A 342 0.89 30.40 2.79
N GLN A 343 1.71 30.18 1.76
CA GLN A 343 2.12 31.23 0.82
C GLN A 343 0.95 31.76 -0.03
N SER A 344 0.01 30.91 -0.44
CA SER A 344 -1.13 31.33 -1.28
C SER A 344 -2.27 31.97 -0.50
N GLU A 345 -2.46 31.61 0.77
CA GLU A 345 -3.49 32.19 1.64
C GLU A 345 -2.96 33.45 2.36
N LEU A 346 -1.73 33.42 2.88
CA LEU A 346 -1.21 34.52 3.70
C LEU A 346 -0.57 35.65 2.89
N MET A 347 0.12 35.35 1.78
CA MET A 347 0.81 36.40 1.02
C MET A 347 -0.16 37.43 0.41
N PRO A 348 -1.33 37.05 -0.15
CA PRO A 348 -2.31 38.04 -0.61
C PRO A 348 -2.77 38.95 0.52
N ASP A 349 -3.07 38.41 1.70
CA ASP A 349 -3.51 39.21 2.85
C ASP A 349 -2.42 40.18 3.32
N ILE A 350 -1.15 39.75 3.37
CA ILE A 350 -0.02 40.63 3.72
C ILE A 350 0.18 41.74 2.68
N TYR A 351 0.06 41.44 1.38
CA TYR A 351 0.18 42.45 0.33
C TYR A 351 -1.03 43.40 0.29
N ASP A 352 -2.23 42.91 0.57
CA ASP A 352 -3.45 43.72 0.70
C ASP A 352 -3.36 44.63 1.94
N GLU A 353 -2.84 44.12 3.06
CA GLU A 353 -2.63 44.91 4.28
C GLU A 353 -1.56 46.01 4.06
N LEU A 354 -0.42 45.67 3.44
CA LEU A 354 0.60 46.65 3.04
C LEU A 354 0.08 47.67 2.04
N ALA A 355 -0.82 47.29 1.12
CA ALA A 355 -1.45 48.20 0.17
C ALA A 355 -2.54 49.08 0.81
N ARG A 356 -3.20 48.61 1.88
CA ARG A 356 -4.21 49.36 2.64
C ARG A 356 -3.62 50.25 3.72
N MET A 357 -2.35 50.08 4.10
CA MET A 357 -1.68 51.04 4.96
C MET A 357 -1.59 52.38 4.22
N PRO A 358 -2.33 53.41 4.64
CA PRO A 358 -2.29 54.70 3.97
C PRO A 358 -0.88 55.26 4.11
N ALA A 359 -0.31 55.75 3.01
CA ALA A 359 1.01 56.39 2.93
C ALA A 359 1.10 57.72 3.71
N SER A 360 0.26 57.93 4.72
CA SER A 360 0.04 59.19 5.43
C SER A 360 0.70 59.29 6.80
N SER A 361 1.54 58.34 7.21
CA SER A 361 2.44 58.53 8.37
C SER A 361 3.88 58.73 7.88
N SER A 362 4.14 59.93 7.36
CA SER A 362 5.49 60.49 7.41
C SER A 362 5.99 60.35 8.87
N PRO A 363 7.20 59.81 9.11
CA PRO A 363 7.72 59.71 10.46
C PRO A 363 7.99 61.13 10.97
N GLU A 364 7.01 61.67 11.68
CA GLU A 364 7.23 62.75 12.62
C GLU A 364 8.38 62.33 13.52
N ARG A 365 9.44 63.13 13.48
CA ARG A 365 10.61 63.02 14.33
C ARG A 365 10.16 62.91 15.78
N HIS A 366 10.09 61.69 16.29
CA HIS A 366 10.07 61.45 17.72
C HIS A 366 11.45 61.82 18.26
N PHE A 367 11.51 63.07 18.70
CA PHE A 367 12.41 63.62 19.71
C PHE A 367 12.72 62.53 20.75
N PHE A 368 13.98 62.11 20.81
CA PHE A 368 14.50 61.36 21.95
C PHE A 368 14.49 62.30 23.17
N PRO A 369 14.00 61.86 24.33
CA PRO A 369 14.10 62.62 25.56
C PRO A 369 15.57 62.66 26.01
N GLU A 370 16.01 63.91 26.14
CA GLU A 370 17.16 64.42 26.86
C GLU A 370 17.34 63.72 28.22
N THR A 371 18.29 62.79 28.29
CA THR A 371 18.82 62.24 29.54
C THR A 371 19.65 63.31 30.23
N VAL A 372 19.12 63.75 31.36
CA VAL A 372 19.74 64.56 32.41
C VAL A 372 20.93 63.80 33.02
N GLU A 373 22.12 64.34 32.91
CA GLU A 373 23.27 64.13 33.83
C GLU A 373 23.87 65.53 34.04
N GLU A 374 23.45 66.22 35.09
CA GLU A 374 24.20 66.40 36.35
C GLU A 374 25.57 67.07 36.18
N GLU A 375 25.64 68.32 36.65
CA GLU A 375 26.84 69.12 36.89
C GLU A 375 27.84 68.40 37.83
N PRO A 376 29.10 68.88 37.93
CA PRO A 376 29.35 69.93 38.92
C PRO A 376 30.30 71.05 38.47
N GLU A 377 29.89 72.27 38.81
CA GLU A 377 30.62 73.30 39.57
C GLU A 377 32.00 73.85 39.11
N ASP A 378 32.04 75.19 39.20
CA ASP A 378 33.17 76.07 39.49
C ASP A 378 34.32 76.18 38.47
N VAL A 379 34.39 77.32 37.76
CA VAL A 379 35.50 78.28 37.93
C VAL A 379 35.04 79.71 37.54
N GLN A 380 35.32 80.61 38.49
CA GLN A 380 35.30 82.07 38.51
C GLN A 380 35.79 82.83 37.26
N HIS A 381 35.10 83.94 36.99
CA HIS A 381 35.67 85.30 36.89
C HIS A 381 36.83 85.55 35.90
N ASN A 382 36.56 86.28 34.81
CA ASN A 382 37.20 87.59 34.59
C ASN A 382 36.60 88.31 33.37
N PHE A 383 35.89 89.39 33.69
CA PHE A 383 35.56 90.50 32.81
C PHE A 383 36.80 91.42 32.80
N TYR A 384 37.14 92.01 31.65
CA TYR A 384 38.28 92.92 31.34
C TYR A 384 39.54 92.28 30.71
N GLU A 385 39.57 92.14 29.37
CA GLU A 385 40.74 92.47 28.52
C GLU A 385 40.40 92.43 27.00
N GLU A 386 39.35 93.17 26.59
CA GLU A 386 38.86 93.20 25.20
C GLU A 386 39.58 94.24 24.32
N ARG A 387 40.93 94.24 24.29
CA ARG A 387 41.67 95.15 23.39
C ARG A 387 42.92 94.61 22.68
N ASP A 388 43.43 93.43 23.01
CA ASP A 388 44.52 92.77 22.26
C ASP A 388 44.09 91.51 21.45
N ASP A 389 42.84 91.03 21.60
CA ASP A 389 42.30 89.83 20.94
C ASP A 389 42.09 89.93 19.42
N ARG A 390 42.11 91.14 18.85
CA ARG A 390 41.86 91.32 17.40
C ARG A 390 43.05 90.86 16.55
N ALA A 391 44.27 91.09 17.03
CA ALA A 391 45.49 90.72 16.31
C ALA A 391 45.69 89.19 16.30
N GLU A 392 45.36 88.50 17.39
CA GLU A 392 45.45 87.04 17.48
C GLU A 392 44.36 86.34 16.65
N ARG A 393 43.15 86.92 16.58
CA ARG A 393 42.10 86.44 15.66
C ARG A 393 42.52 86.59 14.20
N GLU A 394 43.11 87.72 13.81
CA GLU A 394 43.55 87.94 12.44
C GLU A 394 44.74 87.02 12.07
N ALA A 395 45.68 86.80 12.99
CA ALA A 395 46.76 85.83 12.82
C ALA A 395 46.25 84.38 12.71
N SER A 396 45.23 84.01 13.50
CA SER A 396 44.56 82.71 13.41
C SER A 396 43.84 82.53 12.06
N ILE A 397 43.15 83.57 11.58
CA ILE A 397 42.49 83.54 10.26
C ILE A 397 43.52 83.49 9.12
N ALA A 398 44.65 84.19 9.25
CA ALA A 398 45.74 84.14 8.27
C ALA A 398 46.43 82.76 8.22
N ALA A 399 46.69 82.16 9.39
CA ALA A 399 47.21 80.79 9.49
C ALA A 399 46.21 79.77 8.93
N SER A 400 44.91 79.98 9.14
CA SER A 400 43.84 79.16 8.56
C SER A 400 43.82 79.25 7.03
N ARG A 401 44.05 80.44 6.46
CA ARG A 401 44.11 80.66 5.02
C ARG A 401 45.35 80.05 4.37
N ALA A 402 46.50 80.16 5.02
CA ALA A 402 47.72 79.47 4.56
C ALA A 402 47.53 77.94 4.56
N LYS A 403 46.90 77.39 5.60
CA LYS A 403 46.61 75.96 5.71
C LYS A 403 45.60 75.47 4.66
N LEU A 404 44.64 76.32 4.25
CA LEU A 404 43.73 76.00 3.16
C LEU A 404 44.42 76.03 1.80
N ALA A 405 45.37 76.95 1.58
CA ALA A 405 46.15 77.00 0.34
C ALA A 405 47.06 75.77 0.18
N ASP A 406 47.67 75.29 1.28
CA ASP A 406 48.44 74.04 1.27
C ASP A 406 47.55 72.81 0.98
N LEU A 407 46.33 72.77 1.52
CA LEU A 407 45.36 71.69 1.21
C LEU A 407 44.83 71.77 -0.23
N GLU A 408 44.73 72.96 -0.83
CA GLU A 408 44.38 73.12 -2.24
C GLU A 408 45.52 72.69 -3.18
N ALA A 409 46.79 72.86 -2.77
CA ALA A 409 47.93 72.34 -3.52
C ALA A 409 47.98 70.80 -3.55
N ASP A 410 47.48 70.13 -2.51
CA ASP A 410 47.38 68.66 -2.43
C ASP A 410 46.10 68.09 -3.05
N ARG A 411 45.13 68.93 -3.37
CA ARG A 411 43.86 68.56 -4.01
C ARG A 411 44.03 67.73 -5.30
N PRO A 412 44.90 68.07 -6.28
CA PRO A 412 45.07 67.25 -7.49
C PRO A 412 45.67 65.86 -7.19
N LEU A 413 46.49 65.72 -6.16
CA LEU A 413 47.02 64.40 -5.74
C LEU A 413 45.90 63.53 -5.14
N TRP A 414 44.98 64.13 -4.39
CA TRP A 414 43.81 63.44 -3.85
C TRP A 414 42.79 63.10 -4.92
N GLU A 415 42.53 63.99 -5.89
CA GLU A 415 41.62 63.72 -7.00
C GLU A 415 42.16 62.60 -7.91
N ALA A 416 43.47 62.59 -8.19
CA ALA A 416 44.11 61.49 -8.93
C ALA A 416 44.06 60.15 -8.15
N ALA A 417 44.30 60.17 -6.84
CA ALA A 417 44.19 58.98 -6.00
C ALA A 417 42.73 58.49 -5.84
N ALA A 418 41.76 59.40 -5.76
CA ALA A 418 40.34 59.08 -5.69
C ALA A 418 39.85 58.49 -7.02
N SER A 419 40.25 59.05 -8.15
CA SER A 419 39.94 58.52 -9.48
C SER A 419 40.55 57.12 -9.69
N ALA A 420 41.79 56.90 -9.26
CA ALA A 420 42.42 55.58 -9.30
C ALA A 420 41.70 54.54 -8.42
N ARG A 421 41.13 54.96 -7.27
CA ARG A 421 40.31 54.08 -6.42
C ARG A 421 38.97 53.74 -7.09
N GLN A 422 38.29 54.72 -7.69
CA GLN A 422 37.04 54.48 -8.40
C GLN A 422 37.20 53.52 -9.57
N LEU A 423 38.28 53.66 -10.36
CA LEU A 423 38.55 52.74 -11.46
C LEU A 423 38.84 51.31 -10.97
N ARG A 424 39.55 51.18 -9.84
CA ARG A 424 39.80 49.88 -9.21
C ARG A 424 38.53 49.25 -8.65
N GLU A 425 37.67 50.04 -8.00
CA GLU A 425 36.39 49.58 -7.47
C GLU A 425 35.44 49.13 -8.59
N GLN A 426 35.41 49.85 -9.72
CA GLN A 426 34.67 49.43 -10.92
C GLN A 426 35.20 48.11 -11.49
N ALA A 427 36.52 47.97 -11.64
CA ALA A 427 37.12 46.72 -12.11
C ALA A 427 36.88 45.54 -11.15
N GLU A 428 36.93 45.77 -9.83
CA GLU A 428 36.62 44.75 -8.82
C GLU A 428 35.11 44.39 -8.82
N ALA A 429 34.22 45.36 -9.02
CA ALA A 429 32.78 45.14 -9.14
C ALA A 429 32.42 44.33 -10.40
N GLU A 430 33.02 44.66 -11.55
CA GLU A 430 32.85 43.90 -12.80
C GLU A 430 33.41 42.48 -12.67
N ALA A 431 34.60 42.31 -12.07
CA ALA A 431 35.17 40.99 -11.80
C ALA A 431 34.31 40.16 -10.84
N HIS A 432 33.66 40.81 -9.87
CA HIS A 432 32.71 40.17 -8.96
C HIS A 432 31.43 39.74 -9.70
N GLN A 433 30.86 40.59 -10.54
CA GLN A 433 29.69 40.24 -11.36
C GLN A 433 29.99 39.05 -12.30
N ALA A 434 31.12 39.07 -13.00
CA ALA A 434 31.55 37.97 -13.85
C ALA A 434 31.70 36.64 -13.09
N LYS A 435 32.23 36.66 -11.86
CA LYS A 435 32.31 35.46 -11.00
C LYS A 435 30.95 34.95 -10.56
N VAL A 436 30.02 35.85 -10.22
CA VAL A 436 28.65 35.47 -9.83
C VAL A 436 27.91 34.83 -11.01
N GLU A 437 28.02 35.40 -12.20
CA GLU A 437 27.41 34.85 -13.41
C GLU A 437 28.01 33.49 -13.79
N ALA A 438 29.33 33.33 -13.75
CA ALA A 438 29.98 32.04 -13.98
C ALA A 438 29.53 30.97 -12.98
N ARG A 439 29.37 31.34 -11.70
CA ARG A 439 28.83 30.43 -10.66
C ARG A 439 27.35 30.08 -10.92
N ARG A 440 26.55 31.05 -11.38
CA ARG A 440 25.16 30.80 -11.74
C ARG A 440 25.04 29.85 -12.93
N GLN A 441 25.83 30.04 -13.99
CA GLN A 441 25.84 29.16 -15.16
C GLN A 441 26.27 27.73 -14.82
N THR A 442 27.29 27.56 -13.98
CA THR A 442 27.74 26.23 -13.54
C THR A 442 26.71 25.51 -12.67
N GLU A 443 26.02 26.22 -11.77
CA GLU A 443 24.93 25.63 -10.98
C GLU A 443 23.71 25.30 -11.85
N GLU A 444 23.34 26.17 -12.79
CA GLU A 444 22.25 25.92 -13.75
C GLU A 444 22.55 24.68 -14.61
N SER A 445 23.79 24.53 -15.11
CA SER A 445 24.22 23.33 -15.85
C SER A 445 24.15 22.06 -15.00
N ARG A 446 24.62 22.12 -13.74
CA ARG A 446 24.55 20.99 -12.80
C ARG A 446 23.11 20.60 -12.47
N VAL A 447 22.24 21.58 -12.29
CA VAL A 447 20.81 21.35 -12.04
C VAL A 447 20.13 20.77 -13.29
N ALA A 448 20.47 21.25 -14.49
CA ALA A 448 19.97 20.71 -15.75
C ALA A 448 20.40 19.25 -15.95
N GLU A 449 21.67 18.92 -15.69
CA GLU A 449 22.19 17.55 -15.76
C GLU A 449 21.49 16.62 -14.75
N GLN A 450 21.33 17.05 -13.49
CA GLN A 450 20.61 16.26 -12.49
C GLN A 450 19.13 16.05 -12.85
N ARG A 451 18.48 17.05 -13.49
CA ARG A 451 17.11 16.91 -14.00
C ARG A 451 17.06 15.90 -15.15
N ALA A 452 18.01 15.96 -16.08
CA ALA A 452 18.11 15.01 -17.20
C ALA A 452 18.37 13.58 -16.72
N GLU A 453 19.31 13.37 -15.78
CA GLU A 453 19.60 12.05 -15.22
C GLU A 453 18.37 11.49 -14.47
N LYS A 454 17.70 12.33 -13.69
CA LYS A 454 16.47 11.93 -12.97
C LYS A 454 15.33 11.62 -13.92
N ALA A 455 15.20 12.35 -15.03
CA ALA A 455 14.22 12.05 -16.08
C ALA A 455 14.52 10.70 -16.73
N ARG A 456 15.77 10.46 -17.15
CA ARG A 456 16.21 9.17 -17.73
C ARG A 456 15.97 8.00 -16.79
N LYS A 457 16.21 8.19 -15.49
CA LYS A 457 15.93 7.15 -14.48
C LYS A 457 14.44 6.87 -14.32
N ARG A 458 13.60 7.91 -14.32
CA ARG A 458 12.13 7.74 -14.24
C ARG A 458 11.59 7.02 -15.47
N GLU A 459 12.12 7.33 -16.64
CA GLU A 459 11.77 6.67 -17.90
C GLU A 459 12.20 5.20 -17.91
N ALA A 460 13.43 4.90 -17.49
CA ALA A 460 13.91 3.52 -17.33
C ALA A 460 13.09 2.73 -16.29
N ASP A 461 12.76 3.34 -15.15
CA ASP A 461 11.91 2.72 -14.13
C ASP A 461 10.47 2.51 -14.63
N ALA A 462 9.95 3.40 -15.49
CA ALA A 462 8.63 3.25 -16.10
C ALA A 462 8.60 2.12 -17.13
N CYS A 463 9.59 2.10 -18.04
CA CYS A 463 9.76 1.03 -19.03
C CYS A 463 9.93 -0.35 -18.35
N ALA A 464 10.75 -0.44 -17.30
CA ALA A 464 10.92 -1.68 -16.54
C ALA A 464 9.63 -2.16 -15.84
N ARG A 465 8.77 -1.25 -15.39
CA ARG A 465 7.46 -1.61 -14.80
C ARG A 465 6.48 -2.07 -15.86
N GLU A 466 6.46 -1.42 -17.01
CA GLU A 466 5.61 -1.81 -18.13
C GLU A 466 6.00 -3.20 -18.66
N ASP A 467 7.30 -3.45 -18.84
CA ASP A 467 7.83 -4.76 -19.23
C ASP A 467 7.55 -5.85 -18.18
N ALA A 468 7.59 -5.52 -16.89
CA ALA A 468 7.22 -6.45 -15.83
C ALA A 468 5.72 -6.78 -15.86
N ALA A 469 4.86 -5.77 -16.04
CA ALA A 469 3.41 -5.94 -16.16
C ALA A 469 3.02 -6.69 -17.45
N ARG A 470 3.77 -6.51 -18.55
CA ARG A 470 3.58 -7.28 -19.79
C ARG A 470 3.92 -8.75 -19.58
N ARG A 471 5.07 -9.06 -18.97
CA ARG A 471 5.46 -10.45 -18.66
C ARG A 471 4.51 -11.13 -17.68
N GLU A 472 3.97 -10.38 -16.72
CA GLU A 472 2.96 -10.92 -15.79
C GLU A 472 1.66 -11.27 -16.53
N ARG A 473 1.18 -10.39 -17.42
CA ARG A 473 0.00 -10.66 -18.26
C ARG A 473 0.20 -11.87 -19.19
N GLU A 474 1.33 -11.92 -19.89
CA GLU A 474 1.67 -13.06 -20.76
C GLU A 474 1.77 -14.36 -19.96
N ALA A 475 2.34 -14.33 -18.75
CA ALA A 475 2.41 -15.51 -17.89
C ALA A 475 1.02 -15.96 -17.41
N THR A 476 0.13 -15.03 -17.07
CA THR A 476 -1.26 -15.37 -16.70
C THR A 476 -2.02 -15.95 -17.88
N GLU A 477 -1.89 -15.35 -19.07
CA GLU A 477 -2.54 -15.84 -20.30
C GLU A 477 -2.02 -17.22 -20.70
N GLN A 478 -0.71 -17.47 -20.57
CA GLN A 478 -0.13 -18.80 -20.82
C GLN A 478 -0.65 -19.85 -19.84
N LEU A 479 -0.80 -19.50 -18.56
CA LEU A 479 -1.37 -20.41 -17.56
C LEU A 479 -2.84 -20.71 -17.84
N GLU A 480 -3.63 -19.70 -18.20
CA GLU A 480 -5.03 -19.88 -18.60
C GLU A 480 -5.16 -20.73 -19.87
N HIS A 481 -4.33 -20.48 -20.88
CA HIS A 481 -4.35 -21.26 -22.11
C HIS A 481 -3.92 -22.71 -21.88
N ALA A 482 -2.87 -22.94 -21.09
CA ALA A 482 -2.46 -24.28 -20.69
C ALA A 482 -3.56 -25.00 -19.88
N TRP A 483 -4.29 -24.26 -19.04
CA TRP A 483 -5.44 -24.80 -18.32
C TRP A 483 -6.58 -25.20 -19.27
N GLN A 484 -6.94 -24.32 -20.21
CA GLN A 484 -7.98 -24.59 -21.22
C GLN A 484 -7.63 -25.80 -22.10
N GLN A 485 -6.37 -25.93 -22.55
CA GLN A 485 -5.92 -27.10 -23.31
C GLN A 485 -6.07 -28.40 -22.52
N ARG A 486 -5.71 -28.39 -21.23
CA ARG A 486 -5.91 -29.55 -20.34
C ARG A 486 -7.39 -29.86 -20.17
N GLU A 487 -8.23 -28.85 -19.97
CA GLU A 487 -9.68 -29.04 -19.83
C GLU A 487 -10.31 -29.60 -21.11
N ALA A 488 -9.91 -29.10 -22.28
CA ALA A 488 -10.34 -29.60 -23.59
C ALA A 488 -9.98 -31.08 -23.79
N ARG A 489 -8.80 -31.50 -23.33
CA ARG A 489 -8.40 -32.92 -23.31
C ARG A 489 -9.35 -33.77 -22.47
N TRP A 490 -9.91 -33.26 -21.37
CA TRP A 490 -10.85 -34.01 -20.53
C TRP A 490 -12.28 -33.99 -21.07
N ASN A 491 -12.64 -32.98 -21.88
CA ASN A 491 -13.98 -32.86 -22.47
C ASN A 491 -14.17 -33.70 -23.75
N THR A 492 -13.10 -34.13 -24.41
CA THR A 492 -13.15 -34.85 -25.69
C THR A 492 -13.08 -36.38 -25.53
N GLY A 493 -13.82 -37.14 -26.35
CA GLY A 493 -13.78 -38.62 -26.37
C GLY A 493 -14.57 -39.32 -25.25
N TYR A 494 -14.55 -40.65 -25.23
CA TYR A 494 -15.33 -41.45 -24.29
C TYR A 494 -14.92 -41.20 -22.83
N TRP A 495 -15.92 -41.04 -21.96
CA TRP A 495 -15.73 -40.78 -20.54
C TRP A 495 -15.90 -42.09 -19.77
N THR A 496 -14.79 -42.62 -19.25
CA THR A 496 -14.74 -43.90 -18.52
C THR A 496 -14.31 -43.67 -17.06
N PRO A 497 -14.59 -44.60 -16.13
CA PRO A 497 -14.15 -44.49 -14.73
C PRO A 497 -12.63 -44.31 -14.60
N ALA A 498 -11.85 -45.06 -15.36
CA ALA A 498 -10.39 -44.93 -15.41
C ALA A 498 -9.96 -43.50 -15.81
N ARG A 499 -10.67 -42.87 -16.74
CA ARG A 499 -10.41 -41.50 -17.18
C ARG A 499 -10.77 -40.47 -16.11
N ALA A 500 -11.86 -40.68 -15.38
CA ALA A 500 -12.22 -39.83 -14.24
C ALA A 500 -11.16 -39.89 -13.13
N ILE A 501 -10.67 -41.09 -12.81
CA ILE A 501 -9.59 -41.29 -11.82
C ILE A 501 -8.29 -40.61 -12.28
N ALA A 502 -7.93 -40.73 -13.57
CA ALA A 502 -6.76 -40.08 -14.13
C ALA A 502 -6.85 -38.54 -14.05
N ARG A 503 -8.02 -37.97 -14.41
CA ARG A 503 -8.27 -36.53 -14.26
C ARG A 503 -8.13 -36.08 -12.83
N TYR A 504 -8.76 -36.81 -11.90
CA TYR A 504 -8.70 -36.48 -10.48
C TYR A 504 -7.25 -36.44 -10.01
N LYS A 505 -6.42 -37.45 -10.33
CA LYS A 505 -4.99 -37.45 -9.96
C LYS A 505 -4.27 -36.19 -10.44
N GLU A 506 -4.37 -35.87 -11.73
CA GLU A 506 -3.72 -34.69 -12.32
C GLU A 506 -4.18 -33.38 -11.65
N TYR A 507 -5.50 -33.18 -11.54
CA TYR A 507 -6.05 -31.95 -10.95
C TYR A 507 -5.72 -31.84 -9.47
N SER A 508 -5.53 -32.98 -8.80
CA SER A 508 -5.23 -33.01 -7.38
C SER A 508 -3.80 -32.58 -7.05
N GLU A 509 -2.85 -32.88 -7.95
CA GLU A 509 -1.49 -32.38 -7.87
C GLU A 509 -1.45 -30.87 -8.15
N LEU A 510 -2.17 -30.41 -9.18
CA LEU A 510 -2.30 -28.99 -9.49
C LEU A 510 -2.89 -28.22 -8.30
N PHE A 511 -4.01 -28.70 -7.76
CA PHE A 511 -4.66 -28.10 -6.60
C PHE A 511 -3.75 -28.02 -5.37
N ASP A 512 -2.87 -29.00 -5.16
CA ASP A 512 -1.91 -28.98 -4.05
C ASP A 512 -0.79 -27.96 -4.23
N VAL A 513 -0.42 -27.62 -5.48
CA VAL A 513 0.65 -26.66 -5.80
C VAL A 513 0.12 -25.22 -5.88
N THR A 514 -1.14 -25.02 -6.28
CA THR A 514 -1.72 -23.68 -6.51
C THR A 514 -1.76 -22.82 -5.24
N LYS A 515 -1.42 -21.53 -5.38
CA LYS A 515 -1.56 -20.53 -4.31
C LYS A 515 -2.81 -19.68 -4.59
N PHE A 516 -3.85 -19.85 -3.76
CA PHE A 516 -5.14 -19.18 -3.94
C PHE A 516 -5.15 -17.67 -3.59
N ALA A 517 -4.00 -17.06 -3.33
CA ALA A 517 -3.92 -15.64 -2.99
C ALA A 517 -4.11 -14.72 -4.22
N ALA A 518 -3.86 -15.22 -5.43
CA ALA A 518 -3.85 -14.42 -6.65
C ALA A 518 -4.92 -14.86 -7.68
N ASP A 519 -5.18 -16.17 -7.77
CA ASP A 519 -6.15 -16.74 -8.72
C ASP A 519 -7.43 -17.13 -7.97
N PRO A 520 -8.58 -16.52 -8.31
CA PRO A 520 -9.87 -16.95 -7.78
C PRO A 520 -10.11 -18.44 -7.97
N LEU A 521 -10.53 -19.12 -6.90
CA LEU A 521 -10.82 -20.54 -6.99
C LEU A 521 -12.18 -20.75 -7.64
N GLU A 522 -12.17 -21.38 -8.81
CA GLU A 522 -13.38 -21.78 -9.51
C GLU A 522 -13.77 -23.22 -9.20
N PHE A 523 -15.07 -23.52 -9.20
CA PHE A 523 -15.60 -24.86 -8.93
C PHE A 523 -14.97 -25.96 -9.82
N ARG A 524 -14.73 -25.66 -11.11
CA ARG A 524 -14.16 -26.62 -12.07
C ARG A 524 -12.68 -26.94 -11.84
N LYS A 525 -11.96 -26.03 -11.18
CA LYS A 525 -10.54 -26.18 -10.84
C LYS A 525 -10.32 -27.10 -9.64
N VAL A 526 -11.37 -27.39 -8.86
CA VAL A 526 -11.28 -28.32 -7.73
C VAL A 526 -11.35 -29.78 -8.22
N PRO A 527 -10.46 -30.67 -7.73
CA PRO A 527 -10.44 -32.07 -8.11
C PRO A 527 -11.57 -32.85 -7.42
N TRP A 528 -12.82 -32.70 -7.82
CA TRP A 528 -13.92 -33.46 -7.21
C TRP A 528 -13.82 -34.97 -7.53
N PRO A 529 -13.86 -35.87 -6.53
CA PRO A 529 -13.76 -37.32 -6.75
C PRO A 529 -15.11 -37.91 -7.20
N ILE A 530 -15.50 -37.65 -8.44
CA ILE A 530 -16.81 -38.03 -9.02
C ILE A 530 -16.61 -38.64 -10.41
N LEU A 531 -17.42 -39.64 -10.77
CA LEU A 531 -17.36 -40.32 -12.07
C LEU A 531 -18.04 -39.55 -13.22
N LYS A 532 -18.83 -38.51 -12.94
CA LYS A 532 -19.49 -37.67 -13.94
C LYS A 532 -18.49 -36.86 -14.78
N ARG A 533 -18.89 -36.56 -16.02
CA ARG A 533 -18.06 -35.77 -16.96
C ARG A 533 -17.97 -34.30 -16.48
N PRO A 534 -16.80 -33.64 -16.56
CA PRO A 534 -16.61 -32.28 -16.05
C PRO A 534 -17.56 -31.24 -16.65
N SER A 535 -17.92 -31.38 -17.93
CA SER A 535 -18.84 -30.46 -18.61
C SER A 535 -20.29 -30.52 -18.11
N LYS A 536 -20.67 -31.60 -17.43
CA LYS A 536 -22.00 -31.80 -16.82
C LYS A 536 -21.96 -31.73 -15.29
N LEU A 537 -20.79 -31.51 -14.70
CA LEU A 537 -20.62 -31.52 -13.25
C LEU A 537 -21.08 -30.19 -12.66
N SER A 538 -22.08 -30.25 -11.81
CA SER A 538 -22.57 -29.15 -10.98
C SER A 538 -22.18 -29.36 -9.51
N THR A 539 -22.36 -28.33 -8.68
CA THR A 539 -22.16 -28.41 -7.22
C THR A 539 -23.09 -29.43 -6.56
N GLU A 540 -24.31 -29.61 -7.09
CA GLU A 540 -25.31 -30.55 -6.57
C GLU A 540 -24.94 -32.02 -6.82
N ASP A 541 -24.13 -32.26 -7.85
CA ASP A 541 -23.63 -33.59 -8.16
C ASP A 541 -22.57 -34.09 -7.16
N VAL A 542 -22.05 -33.21 -6.29
CA VAL A 542 -21.10 -33.55 -5.22
C VAL A 542 -21.88 -34.08 -4.00
N ASP A 543 -22.54 -35.21 -4.21
CA ASP A 543 -23.24 -35.95 -3.16
C ASP A 543 -22.36 -37.09 -2.59
N TRP A 544 -22.82 -37.68 -1.48
CA TRP A 544 -22.12 -38.78 -0.81
C TRP A 544 -21.97 -40.02 -1.71
N ALA A 545 -23.04 -40.39 -2.42
CA ALA A 545 -23.10 -41.62 -3.20
C ALA A 545 -22.13 -41.61 -4.39
N ASN A 546 -22.04 -40.49 -5.11
CA ASN A 546 -21.13 -40.30 -6.26
C ASN A 546 -19.66 -40.35 -5.81
N VAL A 547 -19.35 -39.88 -4.60
CA VAL A 547 -18.00 -39.96 -4.02
C VAL A 547 -17.65 -41.40 -3.65
N GLU A 548 -18.55 -42.13 -3.01
CA GLU A 548 -18.34 -43.55 -2.70
C GLU A 548 -18.19 -44.41 -3.95
N GLU A 549 -19.03 -44.17 -4.97
CA GLU A 549 -18.96 -44.86 -6.26
C GLU A 549 -17.59 -44.64 -6.94
N PHE A 550 -17.09 -43.39 -6.93
CA PHE A 550 -15.77 -43.07 -7.45
C PHE A 550 -14.65 -43.86 -6.75
N PHE A 551 -14.67 -43.90 -5.41
CA PHE A 551 -13.64 -44.64 -4.67
C PHE A 551 -13.81 -46.17 -4.78
N ALA A 552 -15.03 -46.68 -4.96
CA ALA A 552 -15.27 -48.09 -5.25
C ALA A 552 -14.64 -48.49 -6.61
N GLU A 553 -14.80 -47.68 -7.65
CA GLU A 553 -14.15 -47.90 -8.96
C GLU A 553 -12.62 -47.73 -8.89
N ALA A 554 -12.14 -46.75 -8.12
CA ALA A 554 -10.70 -46.59 -7.89
C ALA A 554 -10.08 -47.81 -7.20
N LYS A 555 -10.78 -48.41 -6.24
CA LYS A 555 -10.35 -49.63 -5.54
C LYS A 555 -10.26 -50.84 -6.46
N LYS A 556 -11.13 -50.94 -7.48
CA LYS A 556 -11.08 -52.02 -8.49
C LYS A 556 -9.92 -51.84 -9.47
N THR A 557 -9.58 -50.59 -9.80
CA THR A 557 -8.61 -50.27 -10.85
C THR A 557 -7.17 -50.21 -10.33
N MET A 558 -6.96 -49.79 -9.08
CA MET A 558 -5.63 -49.55 -8.50
C MET A 558 -5.17 -50.70 -7.60
N ARG A 559 -3.85 -50.84 -7.44
CA ARG A 559 -3.29 -51.77 -6.45
C ARG A 559 -3.66 -51.30 -5.03
N LEU A 560 -3.85 -52.24 -4.10
CA LEU A 560 -4.28 -51.91 -2.74
C LEU A 560 -3.37 -50.87 -2.07
N ALA A 561 -2.04 -50.99 -2.18
CA ALA A 561 -1.10 -50.03 -1.61
C ALA A 561 -1.26 -48.60 -2.19
N GLU A 562 -1.40 -48.49 -3.51
CA GLU A 562 -1.64 -47.22 -4.19
C GLU A 562 -3.00 -46.63 -3.82
N PHE A 563 -4.03 -47.47 -3.68
CA PHE A 563 -5.35 -47.06 -3.23
C PHE A 563 -5.30 -46.49 -1.81
N ARG A 564 -4.53 -47.12 -0.90
CA ARG A 564 -4.35 -46.62 0.46
C ARG A 564 -3.77 -45.20 0.48
N GLU A 565 -2.67 -44.99 -0.24
CA GLU A 565 -2.03 -43.68 -0.36
C GLU A 565 -2.97 -42.65 -1.02
N PHE A 566 -3.70 -43.09 -2.05
CA PHE A 566 -4.66 -42.28 -2.78
C PHE A 566 -5.80 -41.77 -1.88
N VAL A 567 -6.39 -42.64 -1.06
CA VAL A 567 -7.42 -42.27 -0.07
C VAL A 567 -6.85 -41.34 0.99
N GLU A 568 -5.65 -41.63 1.51
CA GLU A 568 -5.02 -40.79 2.54
C GLU A 568 -4.71 -39.36 2.05
N LYS A 569 -4.16 -39.24 0.83
CA LYS A 569 -3.93 -37.93 0.19
C LYS A 569 -5.23 -37.18 -0.05
N SER A 570 -6.27 -37.88 -0.52
CA SER A 570 -7.59 -37.32 -0.77
C SER A 570 -8.25 -36.80 0.51
N HIS A 571 -8.25 -37.61 1.57
CA HIS A 571 -8.79 -37.23 2.88
C HIS A 571 -8.07 -35.99 3.44
N ARG A 572 -6.72 -35.96 3.38
CA ARG A 572 -5.95 -34.77 3.77
C ARG A 572 -6.25 -33.55 2.91
N ARG A 573 -6.57 -33.72 1.62
CA ARG A 573 -6.85 -32.62 0.69
C ARG A 573 -8.21 -31.97 0.95
N PHE A 574 -9.22 -32.76 1.26
CA PHE A 574 -10.58 -32.28 1.54
C PHE A 574 -10.83 -31.97 3.02
N HIS A 575 -9.81 -32.07 3.88
CA HIS A 575 -9.97 -31.70 5.29
C HIS A 575 -10.36 -30.21 5.43
N PRO A 576 -11.42 -29.87 6.20
CA PRO A 576 -11.90 -28.49 6.35
C PRO A 576 -10.81 -27.52 6.79
N ASP A 577 -9.97 -27.93 7.76
CA ASP A 577 -8.86 -27.08 8.25
C ASP A 577 -7.80 -26.80 7.17
N ARG A 578 -7.58 -27.72 6.22
CA ARG A 578 -6.63 -27.48 5.12
C ARG A 578 -7.18 -26.46 4.14
N TRP A 579 -8.48 -26.50 3.85
CA TRP A 579 -9.14 -25.51 3.00
C TRP A 579 -9.13 -24.11 3.64
N ARG A 580 -9.42 -24.04 4.95
CA ARG A 580 -9.36 -22.79 5.73
C ARG A 580 -7.94 -22.21 5.79
N SER A 581 -6.94 -23.03 6.15
CA SER A 581 -5.55 -22.58 6.27
C SER A 581 -4.92 -22.15 4.95
N ARG A 582 -5.35 -22.73 3.82
CA ARG A 582 -4.90 -22.29 2.48
C ARG A 582 -5.68 -21.09 1.95
N GLY A 583 -6.72 -20.63 2.65
CA GLY A 583 -7.60 -19.56 2.18
C GLY A 583 -8.34 -19.92 0.89
N ALA A 584 -8.54 -21.21 0.61
CA ALA A 584 -9.13 -21.67 -0.66
C ALA A 584 -10.57 -21.17 -0.84
N LEU A 585 -11.36 -21.15 0.24
CA LEU A 585 -12.73 -20.60 0.21
C LEU A 585 -12.74 -19.07 0.15
N ASN A 586 -11.69 -18.40 0.64
CA ASN A 586 -11.60 -16.95 0.64
C ASN A 586 -11.23 -16.36 -0.73
N SER A 587 -10.73 -17.19 -1.65
CA SER A 587 -10.43 -16.76 -3.02
C SER A 587 -11.62 -16.89 -3.96
N VAL A 588 -12.73 -17.48 -3.52
CA VAL A 588 -13.97 -17.55 -4.30
C VAL A 588 -14.65 -16.18 -4.25
N VAL A 589 -14.87 -15.56 -5.42
CA VAL A 589 -15.39 -14.19 -5.54
C VAL A 589 -16.88 -14.10 -5.14
N ASP A 590 -17.67 -15.12 -5.49
CA ASP A 590 -19.10 -15.18 -5.18
C ASP A 590 -19.35 -15.91 -3.86
N GLU A 591 -19.99 -15.23 -2.90
CA GLU A 591 -20.33 -15.78 -1.59
C GLU A 591 -21.32 -16.95 -1.68
N VAL A 592 -22.21 -16.95 -2.68
CA VAL A 592 -23.15 -18.06 -2.89
C VAL A 592 -22.39 -19.30 -3.39
N ALA A 593 -21.56 -19.15 -4.44
CA ALA A 593 -20.68 -20.21 -4.91
C ALA A 593 -19.75 -20.74 -3.80
N LYS A 594 -19.21 -19.86 -2.96
CA LYS A 594 -18.38 -20.21 -1.81
C LYS A 594 -19.11 -21.09 -0.80
N SER A 595 -20.36 -20.75 -0.46
CA SER A 595 -21.20 -21.57 0.42
C SER A 595 -21.43 -22.96 -0.18
N TYR A 596 -21.72 -23.06 -1.48
CA TYR A 596 -21.89 -24.35 -2.14
C TYR A 596 -20.59 -25.17 -2.19
N MET A 597 -19.45 -24.51 -2.43
CA MET A 597 -18.15 -25.17 -2.43
C MET A 597 -17.76 -25.68 -1.04
N GLU A 598 -18.09 -24.96 0.03
CA GLU A 598 -17.86 -25.41 1.40
C GLU A 598 -18.70 -26.64 1.74
N VAL A 599 -19.99 -26.64 1.39
CA VAL A 599 -20.87 -27.80 1.58
C VAL A 599 -20.34 -29.00 0.79
N ALA A 600 -20.01 -28.83 -0.49
CA ALA A 600 -19.47 -29.88 -1.33
C ALA A 600 -18.15 -30.46 -0.78
N ALA A 601 -17.22 -29.61 -0.34
CA ALA A 601 -15.96 -30.04 0.26
C ALA A 601 -16.18 -30.82 1.56
N ASN A 602 -17.12 -30.37 2.40
CA ASN A 602 -17.49 -31.07 3.63
C ASN A 602 -18.13 -32.43 3.34
N THR A 603 -19.02 -32.53 2.34
CA THR A 603 -19.62 -33.80 1.91
C THR A 603 -18.54 -34.79 1.48
N VAL A 604 -17.57 -34.36 0.66
CA VAL A 604 -16.44 -35.20 0.23
C VAL A 604 -15.58 -35.63 1.43
N ALA A 605 -15.29 -34.72 2.36
CA ALA A 605 -14.51 -35.02 3.56
C ALA A 605 -15.20 -36.08 4.45
N GLN A 606 -16.51 -35.94 4.64
CA GLN A 606 -17.31 -36.88 5.43
C GLN A 606 -17.38 -38.25 4.76
N ALA A 607 -17.62 -38.32 3.45
CA ALA A 607 -17.63 -39.57 2.68
C ALA A 607 -16.26 -40.28 2.68
N LEU A 608 -15.16 -39.53 2.67
CA LEU A 608 -13.79 -40.06 2.75
C LEU A 608 -13.41 -40.58 4.13
N THR A 609 -14.02 -40.07 5.20
CA THR A 609 -13.65 -40.42 6.58
C THR A 609 -13.77 -41.91 6.90
N PRO A 610 -14.87 -42.63 6.59
CA PRO A 610 -14.97 -44.07 6.83
C PRO A 610 -13.95 -44.86 5.99
N LEU A 611 -13.80 -44.54 4.70
CA LEU A 611 -12.84 -45.18 3.79
C LEU A 611 -11.40 -45.04 4.30
N TRP A 612 -11.03 -43.85 4.78
CA TRP A 612 -9.72 -43.59 5.35
C TRP A 612 -9.48 -44.39 6.64
N ARG A 613 -10.49 -44.51 7.51
CA ARG A 613 -10.39 -45.32 8.74
C ARG A 613 -10.20 -46.80 8.42
N GLU A 614 -10.88 -47.34 7.40
CA GLU A 614 -10.71 -48.73 6.95
C GLU A 614 -9.31 -48.99 6.41
N VAL A 615 -8.79 -48.05 5.62
CA VAL A 615 -7.45 -48.14 5.00
C VAL A 615 -6.32 -48.03 6.02
N LYS A 616 -6.54 -47.28 7.11
CA LYS A 616 -5.55 -47.04 8.16
C LYS A 616 -5.44 -48.17 9.19
N ARG A 617 -6.48 -48.99 9.30
CA ARG A 617 -6.43 -50.25 10.05
C ARG A 617 -5.56 -51.26 9.29
#